data_AF-A0A8T7GFT7-F1
#
_entry.id   AF-A0A8T7GFT7-F1
#
_cell.length_a   1.000
_cell.length_b   1.000
_cell.length_c   1.000
_cell.angle_alpha   90.00
_cell.angle_beta   90.00
_cell.angle_gamma   90.00
#
_symmetry.space_group_name_H-M   'P 1'
#
loop_
_entity.id
_entity.type
_entity.pdbx_description
1 polymer ?
#
loop_
_entity_poly.entity_id
_entity_poly.type
_entity_poly.pdbx_seq_one_letter_code
_entity_poly.pdbx_strand_id
1 'polypeptide(L)' 'MTTRKDAVRRDVEKILKSDSAKMFSREEIINLIAKDGDAVESVLAELEVASSMKESKQDIFATCMAGTVYYKWNGSARNV' A
#
# COMPACT_ATOMS: atom_id res chain seq x y z
N MET A 1 -17.81 1.47 13.94
CA MET A 1 -17.83 2.43 12.83
C MET A 1 -16.52 2.32 12.09
N THR A 2 -16.56 2.08 10.78
CA THR A 2 -15.33 2.00 9.98
C THR A 2 -15.07 3.37 9.38
N THR A 3 -13.89 3.94 9.59
CA THR A 3 -13.60 5.28 9.05
C THR A 3 -13.40 5.20 7.54
N ARG A 4 -13.61 6.32 6.82
CA ARG A 4 -13.33 6.45 5.38
C ARG A 4 -11.90 5.98 5.05
N LYS A 5 -10.96 6.34 5.91
CA LYS A 5 -9.55 5.97 5.81
C LYS A 5 -9.33 4.47 5.96
N ASP A 6 -10.01 3.81 6.89
CA ASP A 6 -9.94 2.34 7.02
C ASP A 6 -10.49 1.62 5.78
N ALA A 7 -11.50 2.18 5.12
CA ALA A 7 -12.02 1.64 3.87
C ALA A 7 -10.98 1.76 2.74
N VAL A 8 -10.39 2.94 2.58
CA VAL A 8 -9.31 3.18 1.60
C VAL A 8 -8.12 2.25 1.85
N ARG A 9 -7.70 2.08 3.11
CA ARG A 9 -6.62 1.15 3.47
C ARG A 9 -6.93 -0.28 3.04
N ARG A 10 -8.15 -0.76 3.27
CA ARG A 10 -8.58 -2.10 2.82
C ARG A 10 -8.58 -2.24 1.31
N ASP A 11 -8.97 -1.20 0.57
CA ASP A 11 -8.96 -1.20 -0.89
C ASP A 11 -7.52 -1.24 -1.43
N VAL A 12 -6.60 -0.46 -0.86
CA VAL A 12 -5.16 -0.52 -1.17
C VAL A 12 -4.62 -1.93 -0.90
N GLU A 13 -4.88 -2.48 0.29
CA GLU A 13 -4.45 -3.84 0.62
C GLU A 13 -5.01 -4.88 -0.36
N LYS A 14 -6.27 -4.74 -0.77
CA LYS A 14 -6.90 -5.67 -1.71
C LYS A 14 -6.22 -5.65 -3.08
N ILE A 15 -5.86 -4.47 -3.59
CA ILE A 15 -5.11 -4.32 -4.85
C ILE A 15 -3.75 -5.01 -4.72
N LEU A 16 -2.99 -4.70 -3.68
CA LEU A 16 -1.64 -5.25 -3.50
C LEU A 16 -1.68 -6.77 -3.23
N LYS A 17 -2.69 -7.28 -2.53
CA LYS A 17 -2.91 -8.72 -2.30
C LYS A 17 -3.29 -9.47 -3.58
N SER A 18 -4.00 -8.82 -4.50
CA SER A 18 -4.51 -9.47 -5.72
C SER A 18 -3.40 -9.97 -6.64
N ASP A 19 -2.25 -9.30 -6.60
CA ASP A 19 -1.02 -9.73 -7.26
C ASP A 19 0.17 -9.37 -6.38
N SER A 20 0.55 -10.31 -5.51
CA SER A 20 1.64 -10.14 -4.54
C SER A 20 3.04 -10.14 -5.18
N ALA A 21 3.16 -10.53 -6.45
CA ALA A 21 4.41 -10.45 -7.19
C ALA A 21 4.61 -9.05 -7.79
N LYS A 22 3.52 -8.41 -8.22
CA LYS A 22 3.50 -7.09 -8.82
C LYS A 22 3.73 -5.98 -7.80
N MET A 23 4.31 -4.90 -8.30
CA MET A 23 4.46 -3.63 -7.60
C MET A 23 3.60 -2.60 -8.29
N PHE A 24 3.01 -1.70 -7.52
CA PHE A 24 2.17 -0.63 -8.05
C PHE A 24 2.77 0.70 -7.64
N SER A 25 2.87 1.61 -8.59
CA SER A 25 3.18 3.01 -8.31
C SER A 25 2.00 3.68 -7.59
N ARG A 26 2.28 4.82 -6.96
CA ARG A 26 1.27 5.68 -6.36
C ARG A 26 0.13 5.99 -7.34
N GLU A 27 0.47 6.43 -8.54
CA GLU A 27 -0.50 6.82 -9.58
C GLU A 27 -1.37 5.62 -10.01
N GLU A 28 -0.78 4.43 -10.17
CA GLU A 28 -1.55 3.22 -10.49
C GLU A 28 -2.57 2.89 -9.40
N ILE A 29 -2.20 2.97 -8.12
CA ILE A 29 -3.12 2.68 -7.01
C ILE A 29 -4.26 3.70 -6.98
N ILE A 30 -3.96 4.99 -7.13
CA ILE A 30 -4.98 6.06 -7.19
C ILE A 30 -5.95 5.82 -8.35
N ASN A 31 -5.42 5.50 -9.53
CA ASN A 31 -6.23 5.23 -10.72
C ASN A 31 -7.10 3.99 -10.56
N LEU A 32 -6.61 2.94 -9.88
CA LEU A 32 -7.36 1.70 -9.64
C LEU A 32 -8.48 1.86 -8.60
N ILE A 33 -8.25 2.67 -7.57
CA ILE A 33 -9.26 2.91 -6.53
C ILE A 33 -10.35 3.86 -7.04
N ALA A 34 -10.01 4.77 -7.99
CA ALA A 34 -10.92 5.69 -8.69
C ALA A 34 -11.82 6.53 -7.76
N LYS A 35 -11.49 6.58 -6.46
CA LYS A 35 -12.21 7.29 -5.41
C LYS A 35 -11.20 8.11 -4.63
N ASP A 36 -11.44 9.42 -4.59
CA ASP A 36 -10.88 10.32 -3.58
C ASP A 36 -9.36 10.22 -3.41
N GLY A 37 -8.64 10.67 -4.45
CA GLY A 37 -7.17 10.59 -4.53
C GLY A 37 -6.48 11.07 -3.26
N ASP A 38 -6.93 12.15 -2.65
CA ASP A 38 -6.35 12.72 -1.42
C ASP A 38 -6.33 11.72 -0.25
N ALA A 39 -7.40 10.92 -0.09
CA ALA A 39 -7.46 9.92 0.96
C ALA A 39 -6.53 8.72 0.67
N VAL A 40 -6.40 8.33 -0.60
CA VAL A 40 -5.45 7.30 -1.03
C VAL A 40 -4.02 7.79 -0.79
N GLU A 41 -3.72 9.03 -1.17
CA GLU A 41 -2.41 9.65 -0.95
C GLU A 41 -2.02 9.69 0.52
N SER A 42 -2.93 10.09 1.39
CA SER A 42 -2.70 10.12 2.84
C SER A 42 -2.39 8.72 3.39
N VAL A 43 -3.12 7.69 2.97
CA VAL A 43 -2.85 6.31 3.40
C VAL A 43 -1.50 5.81 2.88
N LEU A 44 -1.18 6.10 1.62
CA LEU A 44 0.10 5.69 1.02
C LEU A 44 1.30 6.36 1.69
N ALA A 45 1.22 7.65 2.02
CA ALA A 45 2.27 8.36 2.75
C ALA A 45 2.51 7.76 4.14
N GLU A 46 1.45 7.35 4.84
CA GLU A 46 1.59 6.66 6.13
C GLU A 46 2.28 5.30 5.98
N LEU A 47 1.95 4.54 4.93
CA LEU A 47 2.59 3.25 4.66
C LEU A 47 4.08 3.42 4.31
N GLU A 48 4.48 4.49 3.63
CA GLU A 48 5.88 4.79 3.38
C GLU A 48 6.66 5.06 4.66
N VAL A 49 6.13 5.96 5.50
CA VAL A 49 6.73 6.29 6.80
C VAL A 49 6.84 5.02 7.63
N ALA A 50 5.76 4.26 7.71
CA ALA A 50 5.73 3.04 8.49
C ALA A 50 6.75 2.02 7.93
N SER A 51 6.87 1.84 6.61
CA SER A 51 7.85 0.95 5.98
C SER A 51 9.30 1.36 6.26
N SER A 52 9.57 2.64 6.54
CA SER A 52 10.91 3.14 6.91
C SER A 52 11.26 2.90 8.39
N MET A 53 10.25 2.78 9.25
CA MET A 53 10.41 2.45 10.66
C MET A 53 10.54 0.93 10.79
N LYS A 54 11.73 0.43 11.16
CA LYS A 54 12.07 -1.00 11.31
C LYS A 54 11.22 -1.76 12.36
N GLU A 55 10.15 -1.17 12.88
CA GLU A 55 9.42 -1.62 14.07
C GLU A 55 8.14 -2.40 13.80
N SER A 56 7.82 -2.82 12.57
CA SER A 56 6.57 -3.57 12.37
C SER A 56 6.66 -4.63 11.29
N LYS A 57 6.09 -5.80 11.59
CA LYS A 57 5.63 -6.79 10.60
C LYS A 57 4.59 -6.12 9.72
N GLN A 58 5.04 -5.35 8.74
CA GLN A 58 4.13 -4.70 7.81
C GLN A 58 3.89 -5.62 6.64
N ASP A 59 2.61 -5.79 6.34
CA ASP A 59 2.19 -6.59 5.20
C ASP A 59 2.34 -5.82 3.87
N ILE A 60 2.68 -4.53 3.92
CA ILE A 60 2.96 -3.72 2.74
C ILE A 60 4.37 -3.15 2.88
N PHE A 61 5.15 -3.26 1.82
CA PHE A 61 6.48 -2.70 1.71
C PHE A 61 6.48 -1.60 0.64
N ALA A 62 7.15 -0.49 0.94
CA ALA A 62 7.36 0.61 0.01
C ALA A 62 8.85 0.72 -0.37
N THR A 63 9.15 0.95 -1.64
CA THR A 63 10.51 1.18 -2.13
C THR A 63 10.57 2.24 -3.22
N CYS A 64 11.65 2.99 -3.27
CA CYS A 64 11.92 3.97 -4.31
C CYS A 64 12.82 3.35 -5.39
N MET A 65 12.36 3.36 -6.64
CA MET A 65 13.12 2.90 -7.81
C MET A 65 13.05 3.98 -8.90
N ALA A 66 14.21 4.43 -9.38
CA ALA A 66 14.32 5.46 -10.43
C ALA A 66 13.51 6.75 -10.15
N GLY A 67 13.40 7.15 -8.87
CA GLY A 67 12.66 8.34 -8.46
C GLY A 67 11.15 8.13 -8.24
N THR A 68 10.64 6.92 -8.45
CA THR A 68 9.23 6.57 -8.23
C THR A 68 9.09 5.63 -7.03
N VAL A 69 8.13 5.93 -6.15
CA VAL A 69 7.77 5.05 -5.02
C VAL A 69 6.79 3.98 -5.50
N TYR A 70 7.11 2.74 -5.16
CA TYR A 70 6.32 1.56 -5.46
C TYR A 70 5.94 0.84 -4.18
N TYR A 71 4.72 0.31 -4.17
CA TYR A 71 4.16 -0.46 -3.06
C TYR A 71 3.96 -1.91 -3.50
N LYS A 72 4.29 -2.82 -2.59
CA LYS A 72 4.16 -4.27 -2.80
C LYS A 72 3.56 -4.92 -1.57
N TRP A 73 2.73 -5.93 -1.78
CA TRP A 73 2.34 -6.81 -0.69
C TRP A 73 3.54 -7.63 -0.21
N ASN A 74 3.97 -7.38 1.01
CA ASN A 74 4.92 -8.20 1.73
C ASN A 74 4.19 -9.43 2.28
N GLY A 75 3.79 -10.30 1.35
CA GLY A 75 3.35 -11.65 1.68
C GLY A 75 4.54 -12.42 2.21
N SER A 76 4.87 -12.25 3.49
CA SER A 76 5.59 -13.32 4.17
C SER A 76 4.76 -14.57 3.94
N ALA A 77 5.30 -15.49 3.15
CA ALA A 77 4.88 -16.87 3.18
C ALA A 77 4.91 -17.25 4.66
N ARG A 78 3.74 -17.25 5.30
CA ARG A 78 3.56 -18.02 6.53
C ARG A 78 3.75 -19.45 6.05
N ASN A 79 4.99 -19.93 6.12
CA ASN A 79 5.27 -21.36 6.15
C ASN A 79 4.43 -21.90 7.29
N VAL A 80 3.30 -22.52 6.93
CA VAL A 80 2.58 -23.48 7.75
C VAL A 80 3.20 -24.84 7.52
#